data_AF-A0A2T6GP64-F1
#
_entry.id   AF-A0A2T6GP64-F1
#
_cell.length_a   1.000
_cell.length_b   1.000
_cell.length_c   1.000
_cell.angle_alpha   90.00
_cell.angle_beta   90.00
_cell.angle_gamma   90.00
#
_symmetry.space_group_name_H-M   'P 1'
#
loop_
_entity.id
_entity.type
_entity.pdbx_description
1 polymer ?
#
loop_
_entity_poly.entity_id
_entity_poly.type
_entity_poly.pdbx_seq_one_letter_code
_entity_poly.pdbx_strand_id
1 'polypeptide(L)'
;MDDGGQTYLETAQWLDEGLNKIRQIASGKIEVVDWSRDAWGVVLAGKVAKIYSLYDEACFLDVALEYFEGVLWAWKKFILSQ
;
A
#
# COMPACT_ATOMS: atom_id res chain seq x y z
N MET A 1 27.85 9.66 -0.54
CA MET A 1 27.25 9.49 -1.87
C MET A 1 25.86 8.99 -1.57
N ASP A 2 24.91 9.92 -1.58
CA ASP A 2 23.52 9.68 -1.22
C ASP A 2 22.84 9.13 -2.46
N ASP A 3 22.65 7.82 -2.50
CA ASP A 3 21.94 7.17 -3.60
C ASP A 3 20.42 7.42 -3.52
N GLY A 4 19.93 8.25 -2.57
CA GLY A 4 18.69 9.04 -2.60
C GLY A 4 17.36 8.30 -2.83
N GLY A 5 17.41 7.03 -3.17
CA GLY A 5 16.30 6.16 -3.51
C GLY A 5 16.33 4.95 -2.60
N GLN A 6 15.16 4.60 -2.08
CA GLN A 6 14.98 3.33 -1.39
C GLN A 6 15.34 2.19 -2.32
N THR A 7 16.05 1.20 -1.81
CA THR A 7 16.47 0.05 -2.59
C THR A 7 15.26 -0.79 -3.01
N TYR A 8 15.39 -1.53 -4.11
CA TYR A 8 14.32 -2.39 -4.60
C TYR A 8 13.91 -3.46 -3.57
N LEU A 9 14.85 -3.92 -2.73
CA LEU A 9 14.62 -4.88 -1.64
C LEU A 9 13.72 -4.29 -0.55
N GLU A 10 13.99 -3.06 -0.11
CA GLU A 10 13.16 -2.35 0.87
C GLU A 10 11.74 -2.13 0.33
N THR A 11 11.63 -1.85 -0.97
CA THR A 11 10.35 -1.70 -1.68
C THR A 11 9.52 -2.98 -1.66
N ALA A 12 10.15 -4.14 -1.91
CA ALA A 12 9.47 -5.43 -1.90
C ALA A 12 8.99 -5.82 -0.49
N GLN A 13 9.81 -5.58 0.53
CA GLN A 13 9.44 -5.84 1.93
C GLN A 13 8.28 -4.95 2.39
N TRP A 14 8.29 -3.67 2.01
CA TRP A 14 7.19 -2.76 2.29
C TRP A 14 5.89 -3.22 1.63
N LEU A 15 5.94 -3.68 0.36
CA LEU A 15 4.77 -4.25 -0.31
C LEU A 15 4.24 -5.52 0.39
N ASP A 16 5.13 -6.37 0.91
CA ASP A 16 4.74 -7.53 1.72
C ASP A 16 4.01 -7.12 3.01
N GLU A 17 4.45 -6.05 3.65
CA GLU A 17 3.76 -5.49 4.81
C GLU A 17 2.33 -5.04 4.45
N GLY A 18 2.18 -4.29 3.36
CA GLY A 18 0.88 -3.82 2.86
C GLY A 18 -0.08 -4.96 2.53
N LEU A 19 0.39 -5.97 1.79
CA LEU A 19 -0.38 -7.17 1.46
C LEU A 19 -0.80 -7.93 2.72
N ASN A 20 0.08 -8.03 3.72
CA ASN A 20 -0.27 -8.66 4.99
C ASN A 20 -1.31 -7.84 5.78
N LYS A 21 -1.29 -6.51 5.72
CA LYS A 21 -2.33 -5.67 6.32
C LYS A 21 -3.68 -5.87 5.63
N ILE A 22 -3.72 -5.92 4.30
CA ILE A 22 -4.94 -6.24 3.53
C ILE A 22 -5.53 -7.58 3.98
N ARG A 23 -4.70 -8.62 4.10
CA ARG A 23 -5.16 -9.94 4.58
C ARG A 23 -5.76 -9.89 5.99
N GLN A 24 -5.21 -9.05 6.87
CA GLN A 24 -5.73 -8.90 8.23
C GLN A 24 -7.07 -8.16 8.26
N ILE A 25 -7.25 -7.14 7.41
CA ILE A 25 -8.54 -6.46 7.21
C ILE A 25 -9.57 -7.43 6.62
N ALA A 26 -9.22 -8.13 5.54
CA ALA A 26 -10.12 -9.05 4.84
C ALA A 26 -10.57 -10.24 5.71
N SER A 27 -9.75 -10.68 6.66
CA SER A 27 -10.10 -11.73 7.63
C SER A 27 -10.83 -11.20 8.87
N GLY A 28 -11.04 -9.89 8.98
CA GLY A 28 -11.66 -9.25 10.15
C GLY A 28 -10.80 -9.25 11.41
N LYS A 29 -9.50 -9.58 11.29
CA LYS A 29 -8.55 -9.54 12.42
C LYS A 29 -8.24 -8.10 12.84
N ILE A 30 -8.29 -7.17 11.90
CA ILE A 30 -8.12 -5.73 12.12
C ILE A 30 -9.31 -5.03 11.44
N GLU A 31 -9.83 -3.97 12.04
CA GLU A 31 -10.95 -3.20 11.47
C GLU A 31 -10.47 -2.08 10.54
N VAL A 32 -9.43 -1.36 10.97
CA VAL A 32 -8.82 -0.25 10.23
C VAL A 32 -7.32 -0.22 10.44
N VAL A 33 -6.56 0.13 9.40
CA VAL A 33 -5.12 0.36 9.52
C VAL A 33 -4.66 1.42 8.52
N ASP A 34 -3.75 2.28 8.96
CA ASP A 34 -3.01 3.19 8.09
C ASP A 34 -1.69 2.56 7.64
N TRP A 35 -1.35 2.76 6.38
CA TRP A 35 -0.10 2.32 5.79
C TRP A 35 0.34 3.34 4.74
N SER A 36 1.56 3.84 4.83
CA SER A 36 2.01 4.94 3.99
C SER A 36 3.45 4.76 3.51
N ARG A 37 3.78 5.50 2.45
CA ARG A 37 5.12 5.58 1.89
C ARG A 37 5.34 6.87 1.12
N ASP A 38 6.45 7.51 1.43
CA ASP A 38 6.96 8.72 0.79
C ASP A 38 5.92 9.84 0.75
N ALA A 39 5.16 9.95 -0.34
CA ALA A 39 4.16 11.00 -0.57
C ALA A 39 2.70 10.53 -0.45
N TRP A 40 2.46 9.23 -0.34
CA TRP A 40 1.12 8.64 -0.40
C TRP A 40 0.85 7.75 0.81
N GLY A 41 -0.37 7.83 1.33
CA GLY A 41 -0.92 6.94 2.35
C GLY A 41 -2.10 6.15 1.83
N VAL A 42 -2.43 5.08 2.54
CA VAL A 42 -3.70 4.37 2.38
C VAL A 42 -4.28 4.00 3.74
N VAL A 43 -5.56 4.31 3.91
CA VAL A 43 -6.38 3.76 4.99
C VAL A 43 -7.13 2.55 4.46
N LEU A 44 -6.90 1.40 5.07
CA LEU A 44 -7.61 0.16 4.75
C LEU A 44 -8.71 -0.04 5.80
N ALA A 45 -9.98 -0.12 5.37
CA ALA A 45 -11.12 -0.32 6.25
C ALA A 45 -12.20 -1.15 5.56
N GLY A 46 -12.55 -2.30 6.13
CA GLY A 46 -13.55 -3.21 5.56
C GLY A 46 -13.22 -3.64 4.13
N LYS A 47 -13.98 -3.13 3.15
CA LYS A 47 -13.79 -3.43 1.70
C LYS A 47 -13.24 -2.26 0.90
N VAL A 48 -12.79 -1.20 1.55
CA VAL A 48 -12.32 0.03 0.91
C VAL A 48 -10.86 0.26 1.26
N ALA A 49 -10.10 0.67 0.25
CA ALA A 49 -8.78 1.27 0.39
C ALA A 49 -8.90 2.75 -0.02
N LYS A 50 -8.75 3.66 0.94
CA LYS A 50 -8.71 5.10 0.67
C LYS A 50 -7.26 5.51 0.50
N ILE A 51 -6.85 5.78 -0.74
CA ILE A 51 -5.51 6.26 -1.09
C ILE A 51 -5.54 7.78 -0.99
N TYR A 52 -4.55 8.39 -0.33
CA TYR A 52 -4.54 9.82 -0.09
C TYR A 52 -3.12 10.41 -0.16
N SER A 53 -3.02 11.67 -0.57
CA SER A 53 -1.77 12.41 -0.54
C SER A 53 -1.42 12.79 0.90
N LEU A 54 -0.15 12.63 1.28
CA LEU A 54 0.37 13.10 2.57
C LEU A 54 0.59 14.62 2.61
N TYR A 55 0.46 15.30 1.47
CA TYR A 55 0.71 16.74 1.34
C TYR A 55 -0.53 17.56 0.99
N ASP A 56 -1.60 16.90 0.51
CA ASP A 56 -2.84 17.55 0.11
C ASP A 56 -4.04 16.72 0.59
N GLU A 57 -4.67 17.18 1.66
CA GLU A 57 -5.80 16.49 2.30
C GLU A 57 -7.04 16.40 1.38
N ALA A 58 -7.14 17.26 0.36
CA ALA A 58 -8.23 17.21 -0.61
C ALA A 58 -7.97 16.18 -1.72
N CYS A 59 -6.73 15.69 -1.86
CA CYS A 59 -6.34 14.74 -2.90
C CYS A 59 -6.42 13.30 -2.38
N PHE A 60 -7.52 12.61 -2.70
CA PHE A 60 -7.73 11.21 -2.35
C PHE A 60 -8.56 10.45 -3.38
N LEU A 61 -8.51 9.12 -3.32
CA LEU A 61 -9.31 8.21 -4.11
C LEU A 61 -9.68 6.98 -3.27
N ASP A 62 -10.97 6.64 -3.28
CA ASP A 62 -11.46 5.39 -2.70
C ASP A 62 -11.54 4.32 -3.79
N VAL A 63 -10.95 3.15 -3.53
CA VAL A 63 -11.02 1.98 -4.40
C VAL A 63 -11.45 0.74 -3.62
N ALA A 64 -11.94 -0.27 -4.32
CA ALA A 64 -12.21 -1.57 -3.73
C ALA A 64 -10.90 -2.20 -3.20
N LEU A 65 -10.94 -2.76 -2.00
CA LEU A 65 -9.77 -3.39 -1.36
C LEU A 65 -9.17 -4.50 -2.24
N GLU A 66 -10.02 -5.30 -2.88
CA GLU A 66 -9.63 -6.38 -3.80
C GLU A 66 -8.87 -5.84 -5.03
N TYR A 67 -9.31 -4.70 -5.58
CA TYR A 67 -8.63 -4.05 -6.69
C TYR A 67 -7.26 -3.52 -6.26
N PHE A 68 -7.19 -2.87 -5.10
CA PHE A 68 -5.94 -2.38 -4.54
C PHE A 68 -4.94 -3.50 -4.28
N GLU A 69 -5.39 -4.63 -3.72
CA GLU A 69 -4.56 -5.83 -3.53
C GLU A 69 -3.96 -6.33 -4.86
N GLY A 70 -4.78 -6.39 -5.91
CA GLY A 70 -4.33 -6.78 -7.25
C GLY A 70 -3.25 -5.85 -7.81
N VAL A 71 -3.38 -4.54 -7.60
CA VAL A 71 -2.38 -3.55 -8.00
C VAL A 71 -1.07 -3.75 -7.23
N LEU A 72 -1.12 -3.99 -5.91
CA LEU A 72 0.08 -4.26 -5.12
C LEU A 72 0.80 -5.53 -5.56
N TRP A 73 0.05 -6.61 -5.85
CA TRP A 73 0.63 -7.84 -6.41
C TRP A 73 1.31 -7.61 -7.76
N ALA A 74 0.66 -6.87 -8.65
CA ALA A 74 1.23 -6.52 -9.95
C ALA A 74 2.50 -5.69 -9.81
N TRP A 75 2.51 -4.70 -8.90
CA TRP A 75 3.68 -3.87 -8.63
C TRP A 75 4.83 -4.69 -8.03
N LYS A 76 4.55 -5.54 -7.03
CA LYS A 76 5.54 -6.43 -6.44
C LYS A 76 6.17 -7.34 -7.50
N LYS A 77 5.34 -7.95 -8.36
CA LYS A 77 5.80 -8.82 -9.45
C LYS A 77 6.71 -8.06 -10.43
N PHE A 78 6.36 -6.82 -10.76
CA PHE A 78 7.18 -5.97 -11.64
C PHE A 78 8.57 -5.70 -11.04
N ILE A 79 8.64 -5.30 -9.76
CA ILE A 79 9.91 -5.02 -9.07
C ILE A 79 10.80 -6.25 -9.03
N LEU A 80 10.24 -7.42 -8.72
CA LEU A 80 11.00 -8.68 -8.61
C LEU A 80 11.38 -9.31 -9.96
N SER A 81 10.91 -8.75 -11.07
CA SER A 81 11.26 -9.20 -12.42
C SER A 81 12.41 -8.42 -13.07
N GLN A 82 12.97 -7.44 -12.35
CA GLN A 82 14.19 -6.71 -12.71
C GLN A 82 15.44 -7.55 -12.38
#